data_AF-A0A2G2VYD2-F1
#
_entry.id   AF-A0A2G2VYD2-F1
#
_cell.length_a   1.000
_cell.length_b   1.000
_cell.length_c   1.000
_cell.angle_alpha   90.00
_cell.angle_beta   90.00
_cell.angle_gamma   90.00
#
_symmetry.space_group_name_H-M   'P 1'
#
loop_
_entity.id
_entity.type
_entity.pdbx_description
1 polymer ?
#
loop_
_entity_poly.entity_id
_entity_poly.type
_entity_poly.pdbx_seq_one_letter_code
_entity_poly.pdbx_strand_id
1 'polypeptide(L)'
;MTLLPIKIVDELPQQTQCDCGAFVCAFAEYFIHGRDIPKEIDIGYVRMRSGALLWDYEKRKLEAGIKDNTIEKVGRLYEKEKRKRTHKEE
;
A
#
# COMPACT_ATOMS: atom_id res chain seq x y z
N MET A 1 -5.07 3.57 30.85
CA MET A 1 -4.23 2.80 29.92
C MET A 1 -5.17 2.12 28.93
N THR A 2 -5.39 2.72 27.76
CA THR A 2 -6.31 2.20 26.74
C THR A 2 -5.61 1.08 25.99
N LEU A 3 -6.17 -0.12 26.01
CA LEU A 3 -5.70 -1.22 25.17
C LEU A 3 -6.06 -0.90 23.71
N LEU A 4 -5.09 -1.05 22.81
CA LEU A 4 -5.38 -0.99 21.38
C LEU A 4 -6.28 -2.20 21.03
N PRO A 5 -7.33 -2.00 20.22
CA PRO A 5 -8.16 -3.12 19.78
C PRO A 5 -7.31 -4.06 18.92
N ILE A 6 -7.11 -5.29 19.39
CA ILE A 6 -6.46 -6.36 18.64
C ILE A 6 -7.54 -7.09 17.85
N LYS A 7 -7.38 -7.13 16.53
CA LYS A 7 -8.25 -7.90 15.63
C LYS A 7 -7.51 -9.16 15.20
N ILE A 8 -7.99 -10.32 15.64
CA ILE A 8 -7.54 -11.62 15.15
C ILE A 8 -8.38 -11.95 13.92
N VAL A 9 -7.73 -12.39 12.84
CA VAL A 9 -8.38 -12.76 11.58
C VAL A 9 -8.01 -14.21 11.28
N ASP A 10 -9.01 -15.07 11.29
CA ASP A 10 -8.88 -16.50 11.02
C ASP A 10 -9.08 -16.80 9.52
N GLU A 11 -8.79 -18.04 9.12
CA GLU A 11 -9.03 -18.58 7.77
C GLU A 11 -8.37 -17.79 6.63
N LEU A 12 -7.25 -17.11 6.93
CA LEU A 12 -6.47 -16.43 5.90
C LEU A 12 -5.86 -17.44 4.92
N PRO A 13 -5.79 -17.10 3.62
CA PRO A 13 -5.08 -17.92 2.65
C PRO A 13 -3.62 -18.07 3.10
N GLN A 14 -3.14 -19.32 3.10
CA GLN A 14 -1.76 -19.63 3.46
C GLN A 14 -0.89 -19.73 2.22
N GLN A 15 0.31 -19.17 2.31
CA GLN A 15 1.33 -19.26 1.28
C GLN A 15 1.94 -20.66 1.25
N THR A 16 2.12 -21.21 0.05
CA THR A 16 2.76 -22.53 -0.16
C THR A 16 4.12 -22.47 -0.84
N GLN A 17 4.45 -21.35 -1.52
CA GLN A 17 5.71 -21.15 -2.24
C GLN A 17 6.47 -19.92 -1.72
N CYS A 18 7.42 -19.35 -2.46
CA CYS A 18 8.23 -18.19 -2.05
C CYS A 18 7.55 -16.84 -2.37
N ASP A 19 6.30 -16.63 -1.93
CA ASP A 19 5.47 -15.48 -2.30
C ASP A 19 5.09 -14.55 -1.13
N CYS A 20 5.83 -14.58 -0.03
CA CYS A 20 5.46 -13.86 1.21
C CYS A 20 5.25 -12.38 1.01
N GLY A 21 6.05 -11.73 0.15
CA GLY A 21 5.86 -10.32 -0.17
C GLY A 21 4.48 -10.04 -0.79
N ALA A 22 4.00 -10.91 -1.67
CA ALA A 22 2.68 -10.74 -2.30
C ALA A 22 1.55 -10.92 -1.27
N PHE A 23 1.65 -11.92 -0.38
CA PHE A 23 0.68 -12.12 0.69
C PHE A 23 0.64 -10.92 1.65
N VAL A 24 1.81 -10.42 2.07
CA VAL A 24 1.92 -9.22 2.91
C VAL A 24 1.30 -8.00 2.22
N CYS A 25 1.56 -7.79 0.93
CA CYS A 25 0.95 -6.68 0.17
C CYS A 25 -0.58 -6.80 0.13
N ALA A 26 -1.12 -7.99 -0.14
CA ALA A 26 -2.57 -8.21 -0.16
C ALA A 26 -3.21 -7.96 1.21
N PHE A 27 -2.58 -8.44 2.30
CA PHE A 27 -3.10 -8.21 3.66
C PHE A 27 -2.98 -6.75 4.09
N ALA A 28 -1.91 -6.05 3.72
CA ALA A 28 -1.77 -4.63 3.99
C ALA A 28 -2.93 -3.83 3.37
N GLU A 29 -3.35 -4.17 2.16
CA GLU A 29 -4.52 -3.53 1.53
C GLU A 29 -5.83 -3.79 2.28
N TYR A 30 -6.01 -4.99 2.84
CA TYR A 30 -7.12 -5.27 3.74
C TYR A 30 -7.12 -4.32 4.95
N PHE A 31 -5.97 -4.16 5.62
CA PHE A 31 -5.89 -3.32 6.82
C PHE A 31 -6.02 -1.82 6.51
N ILE A 32 -5.42 -1.34 5.41
CA ILE A 32 -5.39 0.08 5.06
C ILE A 32 -6.72 0.54 4.47
N HIS A 33 -7.35 -0.30 3.64
CA HIS A 33 -8.55 0.08 2.88
C HIS A 33 -9.83 -0.60 3.36
N GLY A 34 -9.75 -1.53 4.31
CA GLY A 34 -10.90 -2.30 4.78
C GLY A 34 -11.52 -3.20 3.70
N ARG A 35 -10.74 -3.59 2.68
CA ARG A 35 -11.20 -4.52 1.61
C ARG A 35 -11.11 -5.94 2.11
N ASP A 36 -12.00 -6.83 1.70
CA ASP A 36 -11.92 -8.26 2.04
C ASP A 36 -10.67 -8.94 1.50
N ILE A 37 -10.17 -9.94 2.24
CA ILE A 37 -9.07 -10.80 1.79
C ILE A 37 -9.68 -11.93 0.95
N PRO A 38 -9.31 -12.08 -0.33
CA PRO A 38 -9.83 -13.15 -1.16
C PRO A 38 -9.30 -14.51 -0.67
N LYS A 39 -10.13 -15.55 -0.82
CA LYS A 39 -9.75 -16.94 -0.47
C LYS A 39 -8.55 -17.45 -1.27
N GLU A 40 -8.36 -16.93 -2.48
CA GLU A 40 -7.20 -17.20 -3.32
C GLU A 40 -6.57 -15.86 -3.71
N ILE A 41 -5.25 -15.77 -3.56
CA ILE A 41 -4.49 -14.57 -3.92
C ILE A 41 -3.82 -14.83 -5.27
N ASP A 42 -4.20 -14.06 -6.29
CA ASP A 42 -3.47 -14.03 -7.55
C ASP A 42 -2.13 -13.31 -7.36
N ILE A 43 -1.09 -14.12 -7.14
CA ILE A 43 0.27 -13.65 -6.90
C ILE A 43 0.82 -12.87 -8.11
N GLY A 44 0.48 -13.29 -9.32
CA GLY A 44 0.91 -12.63 -10.55
C GLY A 44 0.37 -11.20 -10.62
N TYR A 45 -0.94 -11.06 -10.37
CA TYR A 45 -1.59 -9.76 -10.30
C TYR A 45 -1.03 -8.88 -9.18
N VAL A 46 -0.88 -9.42 -7.97
CA VAL A 46 -0.36 -8.65 -6.82
C VAL A 46 1.06 -8.15 -7.10
N ARG A 47 1.94 -8.98 -7.67
CA ARG A 47 3.30 -8.57 -8.04
C ARG A 47 3.29 -7.47 -9.10
N MET A 48 2.52 -7.65 -10.17
CA MET A 48 2.41 -6.67 -11.24
C MET A 48 1.91 -5.33 -10.71
N ARG A 49 0.82 -5.34 -9.93
CA ARG A 49 0.25 -4.12 -9.36
C ARG A 49 1.20 -3.45 -8.37
N SER A 50 1.82 -4.23 -7.48
CA SER A 50 2.79 -3.69 -6.51
C SER A 50 3.99 -3.05 -7.22
N GLY A 51 4.51 -3.68 -8.28
CA GLY A 51 5.56 -3.12 -9.11
C GLY A 51 5.15 -1.81 -9.78
N ALA A 52 3.94 -1.75 -10.35
CA ALA A 52 3.41 -0.53 -10.96
C ALA A 52 3.25 0.61 -9.94
N LEU A 53 2.74 0.31 -8.74
CA LEU A 53 2.56 1.30 -7.67
C LEU A 53 3.91 1.82 -7.14
N LEU A 54 4.88 0.94 -6.93
CA LEU A 54 6.23 1.32 -6.50
C LEU A 54 6.93 2.19 -7.54
N TRP A 55 6.80 1.84 -8.82
CA TRP A 55 7.34 2.64 -9.91
C TRP A 55 6.71 4.03 -9.96
N ASP A 56 5.38 4.13 -9.96
CA ASP A 56 4.66 5.40 -9.97
C ASP A 56 5.03 6.27 -8.76
N TYR A 57 5.10 5.68 -7.56
CA TYR A 57 5.56 6.37 -6.36
C TYR A 57 6.98 6.94 -6.51
N GLU A 58 7.94 6.12 -6.95
CA GLU A 58 9.33 6.56 -7.07
C GLU A 58 9.49 7.62 -8.18
N LYS A 59 8.72 7.52 -9.27
CA LYS A 59 8.66 8.55 -10.32
C LYS A 59 8.15 9.88 -9.78
N ARG A 60 7.04 9.88 -9.03
CA ARG A 60 6.50 11.09 -8.39
C ARG A 60 7.47 11.68 -7.36
N LYS A 61 8.13 10.82 -6.59
CA LYS A 61 9.14 11.21 -5.61
C LYS A 61 10.34 11.89 -6.28
N LEU A 62 10.81 11.35 -7.40
CA LEU A 62 11.87 11.94 -8.21
C LEU A 62 11.47 13.31 -8.77
N GLU A 63 10.26 13.42 -9.33
CA GLU A 63 9.70 14.70 -9.83
C GLU A 63 9.54 15.74 -8.71
N ALA A 64 9.24 15.29 -7.49
CA ALA A 64 9.16 16.15 -6.32
C ALA A 64 10.52 16.55 -5.72
N GLY A 65 11.64 16.04 -6.27
CA GLY A 65 12.99 16.30 -5.79
C GLY A 65 13.31 15.66 -4.43
N ILE A 66 12.55 14.63 -4.03
CA ILE A 66 12.69 13.98 -2.73
C ILE A 66 13.74 12.87 -2.84
N LYS A 67 14.90 13.07 -2.19
CA LYS A 67 16.03 12.13 -2.25
C LYS A 67 15.99 11.06 -1.16
N ASP A 68 15.09 11.18 -0.19
CA ASP A 68 15.07 10.35 1.01
C ASP A 68 13.65 10.23 1.58
N ASN A 69 13.34 9.09 2.20
CA ASN A 69 12.01 8.72 2.70
C ASN A 69 11.78 9.10 4.18
N THR A 70 12.34 10.23 4.64
CA THR A 70 11.99 10.73 5.97
C THR A 70 10.50 11.06 6.04
N ILE A 71 9.89 10.84 7.22
CA ILE A 71 8.46 11.07 7.48
C ILE A 71 8.01 12.44 6.98
N GLU A 72 8.82 13.48 7.22
CA GLU A 72 8.55 14.85 6.79
C GLU A 72 8.50 15.00 5.25
N LYS A 73 9.42 14.34 4.52
CA LYS A 73 9.47 14.40 3.06
C LYS A 73 8.35 13.59 2.41
N VAL A 74 8.03 12.42 2.95
CA VAL A 74 6.89 11.61 2.51
C VAL A 74 5.56 12.34 2.76
N GLY A 75 5.42 13.01 3.92
CA GLY A 75 4.25 13.85 4.22
C GLY A 75 4.07 15.00 3.21
N ARG A 76 5.16 15.68 2.84
CA ARG A 76 5.12 16.73 1.80
C ARG A 76 4.67 16.20 0.43
N LEU A 77 5.08 14.99 0.05
CA LEU A 77 4.62 14.36 -1.18
C LEU A 77 3.11 14.09 -1.12
N TYR A 78 2.63 13.50 -0.03
CA TYR A 78 1.21 13.20 0.17
C TYR A 78 0.33 14.45 0.08
N GLU A 79 0.74 15.55 0.73
CA GLU A 79 -0.01 16.82 0.69
C GLU A 79 -0.06 17.42 -0.72
N LYS A 80 1.04 17.36 -1.49
CA LYS A 80 1.06 17.80 -2.89
C LYS A 80 0.07 16.97 -3.74
N GLU A 81 0.05 15.67 -3.56
CA GLU A 81 -0.86 14.77 -4.28
C GLU A 81 -2.33 14.95 -3.88
N LYS A 82 -2.61 15.28 -2.62
CA LYS A 82 -3.95 15.64 -2.17
C LYS A 82 -4.46 16.89 -2.89
N ARG A 83 -3.64 17.96 -2.94
CA ARG A 83 -3.99 19.21 -3.64
C ARG A 83 -4.23 19.01 -5.13
N LYS A 84 -3.39 18.21 -5.81
CA LYS A 84 -3.57 17.91 -7.25
C LYS A 84 -4.88 17.20 -7.56
N ARG A 85 -5.37 16.33 -6.65
CA ARG A 85 -6.65 15.63 -6.82
C ARG A 85 -7.84 16.58 -6.66
N THR A 86 -7.81 17.45 -5.66
CA THR A 86 -8.87 18.44 -5.42
C THR A 86 -9.04 19.41 -6.60
N HIS A 87 -7.95 19.88 -7.21
CA HIS A 87 -8.02 20.78 -8.38
C HIS A 87 -8.44 20.09 -9.69
N LYS A 88 -8.56 18.77 -9.72
CA LYS A 88 -8.98 18.02 -10.92
C LYS A 88 -10.47 17.70 -10.92
N GLU A 89 -11.14 17.97 -9.80
CA GLU A 89 -12.57 17.75 -9.56
C GLU A 89 -13.38 19.06 -9.66
N GLU A 90 -12.73 20.19 -9.96
CA GLU A 90 -13.29 21.52 -10.27
C GLU A 90 -13.19 21.82 -11.77
#